data_AF-A0A7S3CG20-F1
#
_entry.id   AF-A0A7S3CG20-F1
#
_cell.length_a   1.000
_cell.length_b   1.000
_cell.length_c   1.000
_cell.angle_alpha   90.00
_cell.angle_beta   90.00
_cell.angle_gamma   90.00
#
_symmetry.space_group_name_H-M   'P 1'
#
loop_
_entity.id
_entity.type
_entity.pdbx_description
1 polymer ?
#
loop_
_entity_poly.entity_id
_entity_poly.type
_entity_poly.pdbx_seq_one_letter_code
_entity_poly.pdbx_strand_id
1 'polypeptide(L)'
;AGTQVRALSLCLPAAAGGAGGVYIAAVGAKEVATVWRVSFAPGGGQESRLQTKFVSMMEPKGGLRPKTKRKAGEGKSAADLRYMAVDTFSHELRRGVDVLFMLVSLSDATVRLVALEIDEETGSSEWLGQACHLVGGSQNPTLSVGCMVLGDDGTTVAFTGSTDGMVCCWDISEAVRGLLCRLRSGAKACEGGSEVSPLVRIEGVHDSGVNAMATRAIEGVGGGGNYRVCVVSGGDDQALHAKDIYLRRNQGGDLAFIGDSGVRIPNAHHSALRGVWTDGTVAATTGIDQRLNLWRLIRRVGEGVRSLKVQLLRSLTVEAGETESLDAAMADDGGACLVALAGRGLSVVELSNCSLKTHLC
;
A
#
# COMPACT_ATOMS: atom_id res chain seq x y z
N ALA A 1 -20.81 13.83 11.22
CA ALA A 1 -19.68 14.67 10.78
C ALA A 1 -18.69 13.75 10.10
N GLY A 2 -18.62 13.77 8.77
CA GLY A 2 -17.68 12.92 8.02
C GLY A 2 -16.27 13.47 8.19
N THR A 3 -15.35 12.67 8.72
CA THR A 3 -13.92 12.94 8.62
C THR A 3 -13.52 12.77 7.16
N GLN A 4 -12.74 13.72 6.62
CA GLN A 4 -12.23 13.63 5.26
C GLN A 4 -11.33 12.39 5.14
N VAL A 5 -11.70 11.46 4.26
CA VAL A 5 -10.87 10.32 3.87
C VAL A 5 -9.67 10.87 3.10
N ARG A 6 -8.47 10.43 3.45
CA ARG A 6 -7.20 10.85 2.83
C ARG A 6 -6.58 9.74 2.00
N ALA A 7 -6.64 8.51 2.50
CA ALA A 7 -6.11 7.36 1.81
C ALA A 7 -7.02 6.15 2.01
N LEU A 8 -6.99 5.26 1.03
CA LEU A 8 -7.75 4.02 0.97
C LEU A 8 -6.79 2.92 0.54
N SER A 9 -6.95 1.72 1.08
CA SER A 9 -6.29 0.52 0.58
C SER A 9 -7.30 -0.63 0.58
N LEU A 10 -7.14 -1.49 -0.42
CA LEU A 10 -7.98 -2.65 -0.67
C LEU A 10 -7.14 -3.91 -0.46
N CYS A 11 -7.69 -4.87 0.26
CA CYS A 11 -7.05 -6.16 0.50
C CYS A 11 -8.06 -7.30 0.35
N LEU A 12 -7.62 -8.42 -0.20
CA LEU A 12 -8.40 -9.65 -0.21
C LEU A 12 -8.42 -10.30 1.19
N PRO A 13 -9.53 -10.90 1.63
CA PRO A 13 -9.55 -11.81 2.78
C PRO A 13 -8.59 -12.98 2.57
N ALA A 14 -7.93 -13.42 3.64
CA ALA A 14 -7.02 -14.56 3.57
C ALA A 14 -7.77 -15.88 3.79
N ALA A 15 -8.76 -15.88 4.69
CA ALA A 15 -9.63 -17.02 4.91
C ALA A 15 -10.50 -17.29 3.67
N ALA A 16 -10.38 -18.49 3.10
CA ALA A 16 -11.10 -18.93 1.90
C ALA A 16 -12.60 -19.25 2.16
N GLY A 17 -13.28 -18.43 2.95
CA GLY A 17 -14.65 -18.62 3.42
C GLY A 17 -15.73 -18.14 2.43
N GLY A 18 -15.83 -18.77 1.26
CA GLY A 18 -17.06 -18.93 0.45
C GLY A 18 -17.82 -17.71 -0.13
N ALA A 19 -17.73 -16.52 0.47
CA ALA A 19 -18.39 -15.31 -0.01
C ALA A 19 -17.33 -14.32 -0.51
N GLY A 20 -17.09 -14.33 -1.82
CA GLY A 20 -16.14 -13.43 -2.48
C GLY A 20 -16.34 -11.98 -2.02
N GLY A 21 -15.24 -11.28 -1.77
CA GLY A 21 -15.26 -9.90 -1.31
C GLY A 21 -13.87 -9.39 -0.97
N VAL A 22 -13.80 -8.12 -0.60
CA VAL A 22 -12.58 -7.38 -0.30
C VAL A 22 -12.77 -6.55 0.97
N TYR A 23 -11.71 -6.37 1.73
CA TYR A 23 -11.65 -5.35 2.77
C TYR A 23 -11.20 -4.02 2.15
N ILE A 24 -11.87 -2.94 2.55
CA ILE A 24 -11.46 -1.57 2.24
C ILE A 24 -11.15 -0.87 3.56
N ALA A 25 -9.89 -0.51 3.75
CA ALA A 25 -9.46 0.33 4.85
C ALA A 25 -9.38 1.78 4.38
N ALA A 26 -10.04 2.68 5.10
CA ALA A 26 -10.02 4.11 4.85
C ALA A 26 -9.43 4.83 6.06
N VAL A 27 -8.46 5.72 5.83
CA VAL A 27 -7.87 6.56 6.88
C VAL A 27 -8.02 8.02 6.54
N GLY A 28 -8.08 8.88 7.56
CA GLY A 28 -8.36 10.30 7.35
C GLY A 28 -7.88 11.23 8.45
N ALA A 29 -8.48 12.41 8.46
CA ALA A 29 -8.23 13.43 9.48
C ALA A 29 -8.57 12.91 10.90
N LYS A 30 -7.85 13.43 11.91
CA LYS A 30 -8.03 13.11 13.33
C LYS A 30 -7.78 11.64 13.68
N GLU A 31 -6.83 11.00 12.99
CA GLU A 31 -6.40 9.62 13.27
C GLU A 31 -7.56 8.60 13.26
N VAL A 32 -8.58 8.82 12.42
CA VAL A 32 -9.69 7.88 12.24
C VAL A 32 -9.34 6.88 11.16
N ALA A 33 -9.53 5.59 11.46
CA ALA A 33 -9.50 4.51 10.49
C ALA A 33 -10.84 3.77 10.48
N THR A 34 -11.35 3.43 9.31
CA THR A 34 -12.57 2.62 9.15
C THR A 34 -12.30 1.46 8.22
N VAL A 35 -12.89 0.31 8.51
CA VAL A 35 -12.79 -0.90 7.69
C VAL A 35 -14.18 -1.31 7.24
N TRP A 36 -14.30 -1.60 5.95
CA TRP A 36 -15.52 -2.04 5.29
C TRP A 36 -15.25 -3.35 4.57
N ARG A 37 -16.25 -4.22 4.48
CA ARG A 37 -16.24 -5.39 3.61
C ARG A 37 -17.13 -5.09 2.42
N VAL A 38 -16.61 -5.30 1.22
CA VAL A 38 -17.34 -5.14 -0.04
C VAL A 38 -17.39 -6.47 -0.75
N SER A 39 -18.58 -6.94 -1.10
CA SER A 39 -18.80 -8.24 -1.72
C SER A 39 -19.85 -8.14 -2.82
N PHE A 40 -19.79 -9.05 -3.80
CA PHE A 40 -20.85 -9.19 -4.79
C PHE A 40 -21.79 -10.31 -4.33
N ALA A 41 -23.05 -9.97 -4.06
CA ALA A 41 -24.05 -10.99 -3.79
C ALA A 41 -24.59 -11.55 -5.11
N PRO A 42 -24.68 -12.88 -5.26
CA PRO A 42 -25.33 -13.47 -6.42
C PRO A 42 -26.80 -13.05 -6.42
N GLY A 43 -27.20 -12.25 -7.41
CA GLY A 43 -28.60 -11.96 -7.64
C GLY A 43 -29.27 -13.22 -8.19
N GLY A 44 -30.44 -13.58 -7.68
CA GLY A 44 -31.18 -14.78 -8.08
C GLY A 44 -31.72 -14.69 -9.52
N GLY A 45 -30.83 -14.72 -10.52
CA GLY A 45 -31.16 -14.64 -11.95
C GLY A 45 -31.11 -13.22 -12.57
N GLN A 46 -30.76 -12.19 -11.80
CA GLN A 46 -30.49 -10.83 -12.28
C GLN A 46 -29.17 -10.31 -11.69
N GLU A 47 -28.57 -9.32 -12.35
CA GLU A 47 -27.25 -8.71 -12.08
C GLU A 47 -26.73 -8.82 -10.63
N SER A 48 -25.48 -9.26 -10.49
CA SER A 48 -24.76 -9.29 -9.21
C SER A 48 -24.83 -7.93 -8.52
N ARG A 49 -25.29 -7.90 -7.27
CA ARG A 49 -25.44 -6.65 -6.52
C ARG A 49 -24.23 -6.43 -5.61
N LEU A 50 -23.61 -5.25 -5.73
CA LEU A 50 -22.58 -4.81 -4.80
C LEU A 50 -23.20 -4.62 -3.40
N GLN A 51 -22.61 -5.27 -2.40
CA GLN A 51 -22.96 -5.15 -0.99
C GLN A 51 -21.77 -4.58 -0.21
N THR A 52 -22.06 -3.66 0.70
CA THR A 52 -21.06 -3.03 1.57
C THR A 52 -21.48 -3.22 3.02
N LYS A 53 -20.62 -3.81 3.84
CA LYS A 53 -20.82 -4.04 5.27
C LYS A 53 -19.77 -3.26 6.05
N PHE A 54 -20.18 -2.45 7.01
CA PHE A 54 -19.25 -1.84 7.97
C PHE A 54 -18.67 -2.93 8.87
N VAL A 55 -17.35 -2.95 9.03
CA VAL A 55 -16.64 -3.95 9.87
C VAL A 55 -16.22 -3.33 11.20
N SER A 56 -15.48 -2.22 11.15
CA SER A 56 -14.95 -1.60 12.37
C SER A 56 -14.48 -0.16 12.15
N MET A 57 -14.27 0.56 13.26
CA MET A 57 -13.67 1.89 13.30
C MET A 57 -12.70 1.99 14.47
N MET A 58 -11.52 2.57 14.21
CA MET A 58 -10.59 3.02 15.24
C MET A 58 -10.69 4.53 15.38
N GLU A 59 -10.97 4.99 16.61
CA GLU A 59 -10.98 6.41 16.97
C GLU A 59 -9.70 6.81 17.70
N PRO A 60 -9.30 8.10 17.65
CA PRO A 60 -8.18 8.62 18.42
C PRO A 60 -8.41 8.48 19.92
N LYS A 61 -7.31 8.34 20.68
CA LYS A 61 -7.32 8.37 22.15
C LYS A 61 -7.76 9.76 22.65
N GLY A 62 -9.06 9.95 22.80
CA GLY A 62 -9.66 11.25 23.14
C GLY A 62 -11.04 11.51 22.50
N GLY A 63 -11.42 10.68 21.53
CA GLY A 63 -12.70 10.77 20.81
C GLY A 63 -12.71 11.87 19.74
N LEU A 64 -13.74 11.85 18.88
CA LEU A 64 -13.87 12.76 17.72
C LEU A 64 -14.18 14.24 18.09
N ARG A 65 -14.62 14.49 19.32
CA ARG A 65 -15.06 15.81 19.80
C ARG A 65 -13.93 16.53 20.54
N PRO A 66 -13.63 17.79 20.19
CA PRO A 66 -12.78 18.64 21.01
C PRO A 66 -13.39 18.73 22.42
N LYS A 67 -12.60 18.43 23.47
CA LYS A 67 -13.06 18.63 24.86
C LYS A 67 -13.27 20.13 25.08
N THR A 68 -14.53 20.55 25.23
CA THR A 68 -14.97 21.95 25.40
C THR A 68 -14.58 22.61 26.73
N LYS A 69 -13.72 21.99 27.54
CA LYS A 69 -13.21 22.58 28.79
C LYS A 69 -11.70 22.63 28.77
N ARG A 70 -11.13 23.65 28.12
CA ARG A 70 -9.75 24.07 28.39
C ARG A 70 -9.75 24.91 29.65
N LYS A 71 -9.11 24.43 30.72
CA LYS A 71 -8.60 25.32 31.78
C LYS A 71 -7.49 26.16 31.17
N ALA A 72 -7.55 27.47 31.36
CA ALA A 72 -6.48 28.38 30.96
C ALA A 72 -5.20 27.98 31.72
N GLY A 73 -4.17 27.48 31.01
CA GLY A 73 -2.87 27.17 31.60
C GLY A 73 -2.07 26.03 30.98
N GLU A 74 -2.68 25.08 30.25
CA GLU A 74 -1.94 23.97 29.65
C GLU A 74 -1.42 24.30 28.25
N GLY A 75 -0.17 24.75 28.21
CA GLY A 75 0.63 24.93 27.00
C GLY A 75 1.06 23.60 26.38
N LYS A 76 0.38 23.23 25.30
CA LYS A 76 0.89 22.69 24.02
C LYS A 76 -0.37 22.30 23.25
N SER A 77 -0.57 22.88 22.07
CA SER A 77 -1.61 22.40 21.17
C SER A 77 -1.35 20.91 20.93
N ALA A 78 -2.27 20.02 21.30
CA ALA A 78 -2.25 18.68 20.75
C ALA A 78 -2.19 18.86 19.22
N ALA A 79 -1.10 18.41 18.60
CA ALA A 79 -0.93 18.57 17.17
C ALA A 79 -2.12 17.89 16.49
N ASP A 80 -2.71 18.55 15.48
CA ASP A 80 -3.76 17.95 14.65
C ASP A 80 -3.12 16.86 13.77
N LEU A 81 -2.93 15.69 14.37
CA LEU A 81 -2.36 14.53 13.70
C LEU A 81 -3.38 13.96 12.72
N ARG A 82 -2.88 13.63 11.54
CA ARG A 82 -3.69 13.04 10.47
C ARG A 82 -2.96 11.84 9.90
N TYR A 83 -3.72 10.81 9.56
CA TYR A 83 -3.20 9.76 8.70
C TYR A 83 -2.94 10.33 7.31
N MET A 84 -1.79 9.98 6.76
CA MET A 84 -1.33 10.46 5.46
C MET A 84 -1.52 9.40 4.39
N ALA A 85 -1.15 8.15 4.68
CA ALA A 85 -1.33 7.01 3.80
C ALA A 85 -1.68 5.75 4.59
N VAL A 86 -2.28 4.79 3.90
CA VAL A 86 -2.54 3.44 4.41
C VAL A 86 -2.28 2.43 3.30
N ASP A 87 -1.68 1.30 3.67
CA ASP A 87 -1.72 0.10 2.85
C ASP A 87 -2.00 -1.14 3.71
N THR A 88 -2.57 -2.19 3.11
CA THR A 88 -3.13 -3.31 3.86
C THR A 88 -2.81 -4.68 3.26
N PHE A 89 -2.68 -5.67 4.15
CA PHE A 89 -2.61 -7.09 3.80
C PHE A 89 -3.29 -7.90 4.90
N SER A 90 -3.71 -9.12 4.60
CA SER A 90 -4.44 -9.98 5.54
C SER A 90 -3.72 -11.31 5.75
N HIS A 91 -3.97 -11.92 6.91
CA HIS A 91 -3.57 -13.29 7.22
C HIS A 91 -4.72 -14.05 7.84
N GLU A 92 -4.89 -15.31 7.44
CA GLU A 92 -5.84 -16.20 8.09
C GLU A 92 -5.26 -16.63 9.44
N LEU A 93 -5.97 -16.28 10.52
CA LEU A 93 -5.61 -16.68 11.87
C LEU A 93 -6.04 -18.13 12.13
N ARG A 94 -7.31 -18.41 11.79
CA ARG A 94 -7.99 -19.70 11.79
C ARG A 94 -9.14 -19.61 10.80
N ARG A 95 -9.76 -20.75 10.48
CA ARG A 95 -10.91 -20.80 9.56
C ARG A 95 -11.97 -19.76 9.95
N GLY A 96 -12.32 -18.91 8.99
CA GLY A 96 -13.34 -17.86 9.15
C GLY A 96 -12.87 -16.62 9.91
N VAL A 97 -11.60 -16.53 10.32
CA VAL A 97 -11.05 -15.39 11.05
C VAL A 97 -9.78 -14.87 10.40
N ASP A 98 -9.86 -13.62 9.97
CA ASP A 98 -8.74 -12.88 9.41
C ASP A 98 -8.15 -11.92 10.43
N VAL A 99 -6.85 -11.68 10.29
CA VAL A 99 -6.18 -10.52 10.87
C VAL A 99 -5.79 -9.60 9.72
N LEU A 100 -6.45 -8.44 9.66
CA LEU A 100 -6.13 -7.37 8.72
C LEU A 100 -5.03 -6.50 9.33
N PHE A 101 -3.88 -6.47 8.67
CA PHE A 101 -2.78 -5.57 8.98
C PHE A 101 -2.90 -4.30 8.15
N MET A 102 -2.67 -3.15 8.80
CA MET A 102 -2.69 -1.85 8.14
C MET A 102 -1.42 -1.08 8.49
N LEU A 103 -0.62 -0.82 7.47
CA LEU A 103 0.53 0.06 7.56
C LEU A 103 0.02 1.49 7.40
N VAL A 104 0.06 2.28 8.46
CA VAL A 104 -0.44 3.67 8.48
C VAL A 104 0.70 4.64 8.73
N SER A 105 0.73 5.73 7.97
CA SER A 105 1.62 6.86 8.21
C SER A 105 0.89 8.07 8.77
N LEU A 106 1.58 8.85 9.60
CA LEU A 106 1.05 10.08 10.18
C LEU A 106 1.83 11.32 9.71
N SER A 107 1.23 12.49 9.90
CA SER A 107 1.81 13.79 9.53
C SER A 107 3.04 14.20 10.33
N ASP A 108 3.39 13.49 11.41
CA ASP A 108 4.57 13.74 12.24
C ASP A 108 5.73 12.78 11.95
N ALA A 109 5.73 12.15 10.75
CA ALA A 109 6.68 11.13 10.30
C ALA A 109 6.56 9.75 10.98
N THR A 110 5.64 9.59 11.94
CA THR A 110 5.36 8.29 12.56
C THR A 110 4.78 7.32 11.53
N VAL A 111 5.29 6.08 11.51
CA VAL A 111 4.72 4.98 10.72
C VAL A 111 4.51 3.76 11.63
N ARG A 112 3.30 3.20 11.59
CA ARG A 112 2.89 2.09 12.46
C ARG A 112 2.23 0.99 11.66
N LEU A 113 2.46 -0.25 12.08
CA LEU A 113 1.66 -1.38 11.67
C LEU A 113 0.62 -1.64 12.75
N VAL A 114 -0.66 -1.50 12.42
CA VAL A 114 -1.78 -1.81 13.32
C VAL A 114 -2.54 -3.03 12.80
N ALA A 115 -3.26 -3.72 13.68
CA ALA A 115 -3.98 -4.93 13.32
C ALA A 115 -5.43 -4.93 13.83
N LEU A 116 -6.32 -5.53 13.04
CA LEU A 116 -7.73 -5.74 13.32
C LEU A 116 -8.05 -7.22 13.12
N GLU A 117 -8.52 -7.90 14.16
CA GLU A 117 -9.10 -9.24 14.03
C GLU A 117 -10.55 -9.13 13.54
N ILE A 118 -10.92 -9.97 12.58
CA ILE A 118 -12.24 -9.99 11.93
C ILE A 118 -12.70 -11.44 11.90
N ASP A 119 -13.74 -11.77 12.66
CA ASP A 119 -14.38 -13.08 12.62
C ASP A 119 -15.60 -12.99 11.71
N GLU A 120 -15.48 -13.59 10.51
CA GLU A 120 -16.50 -13.50 9.47
C GLU A 120 -17.77 -14.27 9.82
N GLU A 121 -17.65 -15.35 10.60
CA GLU A 121 -18.77 -16.22 10.98
C GLU A 121 -19.66 -15.54 12.01
N THR A 122 -19.06 -14.92 13.03
CA THR A 122 -19.79 -14.18 14.08
C THR A 122 -20.09 -12.74 13.68
N GLY A 123 -19.36 -12.20 12.70
CA GLY A 123 -19.37 -10.79 12.35
C GLY A 123 -18.71 -9.89 13.39
N SER A 124 -17.94 -10.45 14.32
CA SER A 124 -17.24 -9.68 15.36
C SER A 124 -15.90 -9.14 14.85
N SER A 125 -15.46 -8.01 15.41
CA SER A 125 -14.18 -7.40 15.08
C SER A 125 -13.53 -6.77 16.31
N GLU A 126 -12.21 -6.92 16.46
CA GLU A 126 -11.44 -6.40 17.59
C GLU A 126 -10.13 -5.76 17.15
N TRP A 127 -9.92 -4.51 17.54
CA TRP A 127 -8.65 -3.82 17.30
C TRP A 127 -7.58 -4.33 18.25
N LEU A 128 -6.53 -4.93 17.68
CA LEU A 128 -5.41 -5.50 18.42
C LEU A 128 -4.36 -4.46 18.79
N GLY A 129 -4.52 -3.23 18.32
CA GLY A 129 -3.59 -2.14 18.52
C GLY A 129 -2.39 -2.22 17.58
N GLN A 130 -1.22 -1.84 18.07
CA GLN A 130 0.00 -1.70 17.28
C GLN A 130 0.82 -3.00 17.31
N ALA A 131 1.06 -3.57 16.13
CA ALA A 131 1.98 -4.69 15.95
C ALA A 131 3.44 -4.23 16.03
N CYS A 132 3.80 -3.15 15.33
CA CYS A 132 5.11 -2.54 15.42
C CYS A 132 5.11 -1.03 15.07
N HIS A 133 6.17 -0.34 15.51
CA HIS A 133 6.52 1.01 15.11
C HIS A 133 7.73 0.96 14.17
N LEU A 134 7.65 1.64 13.02
CA LEU A 134 8.80 1.74 12.12
C LEU A 134 9.62 2.96 12.54
N VAL A 135 10.78 2.70 13.15
CA VAL A 135 11.68 3.73 13.67
C VAL A 135 12.87 3.96 12.75
N GLY A 136 13.51 5.11 12.89
CA GLY A 136 14.71 5.42 12.14
C GLY A 136 14.48 5.49 10.63
N GLY A 137 13.28 5.75 10.15
CA GLY A 137 13.03 6.15 8.76
C GLY A 137 13.34 7.63 8.54
N SER A 138 12.66 8.24 7.57
CA SER A 138 12.63 9.69 7.40
C SER A 138 12.07 10.38 8.66
N GLN A 139 12.59 11.58 8.95
CA GLN A 139 12.04 12.46 9.99
C GLN A 139 10.97 13.42 9.43
N ASN A 140 10.62 13.25 8.15
CA ASN A 140 9.65 14.05 7.45
C ASN A 140 8.35 13.26 7.22
N PRO A 141 7.21 13.95 7.02
CA PRO A 141 5.93 13.28 6.80
C PRO A 141 6.00 12.22 5.70
N THR A 142 5.46 11.04 5.99
CA THR A 142 5.39 9.93 5.03
C THR A 142 4.08 10.03 4.24
N LEU A 143 4.19 10.27 2.92
CA LEU A 143 3.06 10.55 2.03
C LEU A 143 2.51 9.31 1.33
N SER A 144 3.34 8.28 1.15
CA SER A 144 2.96 7.04 0.49
C SER A 144 3.56 5.85 1.24
N VAL A 145 2.82 4.73 1.25
CA VAL A 145 3.25 3.48 1.89
C VAL A 145 2.86 2.31 1.00
N GLY A 146 3.59 1.21 1.11
CA GLY A 146 3.28 -0.05 0.45
C GLY A 146 3.72 -1.21 1.33
N CYS A 147 2.93 -2.27 1.42
CA CYS A 147 3.28 -3.46 2.18
C CYS A 147 2.79 -4.73 1.49
N MET A 148 3.54 -5.82 1.65
CA MET A 148 3.16 -7.09 1.04
C MET A 148 3.81 -8.28 1.75
N VAL A 149 3.20 -9.43 1.56
CA VAL A 149 3.78 -10.73 1.88
C VAL A 149 4.52 -11.25 0.63
N LEU A 150 5.75 -11.72 0.83
CA LEU A 150 6.66 -12.24 -0.17
C LEU A 150 6.80 -13.75 0.00
N GLY A 151 6.63 -14.49 -1.09
CA GLY A 151 6.76 -15.93 -1.10
C GLY A 151 5.83 -16.65 -0.11
N ASP A 152 6.02 -17.97 -0.01
CA ASP A 152 5.17 -18.82 0.83
C ASP A 152 5.67 -18.91 2.28
N ASP A 153 6.87 -18.39 2.56
CA ASP A 153 7.47 -18.43 3.90
C ASP A 153 6.96 -17.33 4.84
N GLY A 154 6.02 -16.50 4.36
CA GLY A 154 5.41 -15.43 5.14
C GLY A 154 6.36 -14.26 5.40
N THR A 155 7.39 -14.07 4.56
CA THR A 155 8.24 -12.88 4.63
C THR A 155 7.38 -11.65 4.37
N THR A 156 7.35 -10.67 5.27
CA THR A 156 6.54 -9.47 5.09
C THR A 156 7.42 -8.24 5.07
N VAL A 157 7.24 -7.40 4.05
CA VAL A 157 8.01 -6.16 3.88
C VAL A 157 7.10 -4.95 3.81
N ALA A 158 7.64 -3.83 4.27
CA ALA A 158 7.02 -2.52 4.13
C ALA A 158 7.93 -1.56 3.38
N PHE A 159 7.32 -0.58 2.72
CA PHE A 159 7.95 0.52 2.02
C PHE A 159 7.24 1.82 2.38
N THR A 160 7.99 2.91 2.42
CA THR A 160 7.42 4.24 2.62
C THR A 160 8.14 5.25 1.74
N GLY A 161 7.42 6.29 1.35
CA GLY A 161 7.91 7.45 0.63
C GLY A 161 7.57 8.74 1.39
N SER A 162 8.58 9.56 1.66
CA SER A 162 8.48 10.77 2.49
C SER A 162 8.61 12.07 1.71
N THR A 163 8.31 13.21 2.35
CA THR A 163 8.36 14.54 1.71
C THR A 163 9.78 15.00 1.34
N ASP A 164 10.81 14.34 1.85
CA ASP A 164 12.23 14.58 1.51
C ASP A 164 12.72 13.72 0.32
N GLY A 165 11.82 13.01 -0.36
CA GLY A 165 12.15 12.22 -1.54
C GLY A 165 12.85 10.89 -1.24
N MET A 166 12.94 10.50 0.04
CA MET A 166 13.48 9.22 0.45
C MET A 166 12.45 8.09 0.28
N VAL A 167 12.92 6.92 -0.13
CA VAL A 167 12.18 5.65 -0.02
C VAL A 167 12.92 4.74 0.93
N CYS A 168 12.21 4.12 1.86
CA CYS A 168 12.79 3.18 2.81
C CYS A 168 12.12 1.81 2.66
N CYS A 169 12.81 0.76 3.11
CA CYS A 169 12.32 -0.62 3.12
C CYS A 169 12.54 -1.25 4.50
N TRP A 170 11.57 -2.03 4.98
CA TRP A 170 11.58 -2.69 6.29
C TRP A 170 11.24 -4.17 6.16
N ASP A 171 11.85 -4.98 7.02
CA ASP A 171 11.38 -6.33 7.33
C ASP A 171 10.44 -6.25 8.53
N ILE A 172 9.15 -6.51 8.31
CA ILE A 172 8.14 -6.54 9.36
C ILE A 172 7.70 -7.97 9.71
N SER A 173 8.40 -8.99 9.20
CA SER A 173 8.04 -10.41 9.34
C SER A 173 7.96 -10.84 10.80
N GLU A 174 8.94 -10.47 11.64
CA GLU A 174 8.97 -10.85 13.06
C GLU A 174 7.80 -10.25 13.84
N ALA A 175 7.45 -8.99 13.55
CA ALA A 175 6.32 -8.33 14.21
C ALA A 175 4.98 -9.01 13.86
N VAL A 176 4.79 -9.31 12.56
CA VAL A 176 3.60 -10.02 12.06
C VAL A 176 3.51 -11.43 12.65
N ARG A 177 4.58 -12.23 12.52
CA ARG A 177 4.63 -13.60 13.05
C ARG A 177 4.47 -13.63 14.56
N GLY A 178 5.14 -12.73 15.28
CA GLY A 178 5.02 -12.60 16.73
C GLY A 178 3.58 -12.32 17.15
N LEU A 179 2.88 -11.40 16.49
CA LEU A 179 1.47 -11.13 16.78
C LEU A 179 0.60 -12.36 16.50
N LEU A 180 0.71 -12.96 15.31
CA LEU A 180 -0.10 -14.13 14.92
C LEU A 180 0.12 -15.33 15.86
N CYS A 181 1.36 -15.62 16.24
CA CYS A 181 1.68 -16.69 17.19
C CYS A 181 1.00 -16.49 18.55
N ARG A 182 0.98 -15.27 19.09
CA ARG A 182 0.29 -14.97 20.35
C ARG A 182 -1.22 -15.15 20.26
N LEU A 183 -1.83 -14.65 19.18
CA LEU A 183 -3.27 -14.78 18.96
C LEU A 183 -3.66 -16.26 18.86
N ARG A 184 -2.85 -17.07 18.15
CA ARG A 184 -3.05 -18.53 18.07
C ARG A 184 -2.92 -19.22 19.44
N SER A 185 -2.09 -18.70 20.34
CA SER A 185 -2.01 -19.19 21.73
C SER A 185 -3.11 -18.67 22.66
N GLY A 186 -4.04 -17.85 22.17
CA GLY A 186 -5.11 -17.23 22.98
C GLY A 186 -4.62 -16.11 23.90
N ALA A 187 -3.41 -15.60 23.67
CA ALA A 187 -2.86 -14.47 24.44
C ALA A 187 -3.39 -13.15 23.87
N LYS A 188 -3.73 -12.21 24.76
CA LYS A 188 -4.13 -10.86 24.36
C LYS A 188 -2.98 -10.12 23.67
N ALA A 189 -3.32 -9.21 22.76
CA ALA A 189 -2.33 -8.34 22.17
C ALA A 189 -1.72 -7.41 23.25
N CYS A 190 -0.39 -7.35 23.37
CA CYS A 190 0.27 -6.38 24.26
C CYS A 190 0.11 -4.96 23.73
N GLU A 191 -0.08 -3.99 24.65
CA GLU A 191 0.03 -2.58 24.33
C GLU A 191 1.50 -2.20 24.10
N GLY A 192 1.80 -1.60 22.94
CA GLY A 192 3.15 -1.17 22.56
C GLY A 192 3.87 -2.20 21.68
N GLY A 193 3.65 -2.10 20.37
CA GLY A 193 4.30 -2.95 19.37
C GLY A 193 5.82 -2.77 19.34
N SER A 194 6.54 -3.76 18.81
CA SER A 194 8.00 -3.72 18.70
C SER A 194 8.49 -2.57 17.82
N GLU A 195 9.71 -2.10 18.05
CA GLU A 195 10.36 -1.15 17.14
C GLU A 195 11.11 -1.89 16.05
N VAL A 196 10.96 -1.44 14.80
CA VAL A 196 11.60 -2.05 13.62
C VAL A 196 12.38 -0.96 12.89
N SER A 197 13.68 -1.19 12.71
CA SER A 197 14.57 -0.31 11.94
C SER A 197 14.52 -0.65 10.44
N PRO A 198 14.78 0.31 9.53
CA PRO A 198 14.79 0.03 8.10
C PRO A 198 15.93 -0.92 7.71
N LEU A 199 15.66 -1.80 6.75
CA LEU A 199 16.68 -2.60 6.06
C LEU A 199 17.58 -1.70 5.20
N VAL A 200 16.98 -0.70 4.56
CA VAL A 200 17.69 0.26 3.70
C VAL A 200 16.92 1.57 3.64
N ARG A 201 17.67 2.68 3.55
CA ARG A 201 17.20 4.00 3.19
C ARG A 201 17.76 4.35 1.82
N ILE A 202 16.89 4.59 0.86
CA ILE A 202 17.26 4.98 -0.51
C ILE A 202 17.01 6.48 -0.60
N GLU A 203 18.10 7.24 -0.53
CA GLU A 203 18.10 8.69 -0.61
C GLU A 203 18.09 9.17 -2.07
N GLY A 204 17.57 10.38 -2.30
CA GLY A 204 17.56 11.00 -3.62
C GLY A 204 16.73 10.20 -4.64
N VAL A 205 15.69 9.48 -4.20
CA VAL A 205 14.75 8.87 -5.15
C VAL A 205 13.98 9.96 -5.85
N HIS A 206 13.45 10.95 -5.13
CA HIS A 206 12.85 12.14 -5.74
C HIS A 206 13.57 13.40 -5.26
N ASP A 207 13.52 14.47 -6.06
CA ASP A 207 14.07 15.78 -5.67
C ASP A 207 13.13 16.54 -4.69
N SER A 208 11.93 16.00 -4.46
CA SER A 208 10.89 16.48 -3.57
C SER A 208 10.10 15.29 -3.01
N GLY A 209 8.90 15.49 -2.46
CA GLY A 209 8.12 14.44 -1.81
C GLY A 209 7.67 13.29 -2.72
N VAL A 210 7.71 12.07 -2.16
CA VAL A 210 7.21 10.84 -2.80
C VAL A 210 5.69 10.70 -2.59
N ASN A 211 4.91 11.34 -3.44
CA ASN A 211 3.46 11.47 -3.29
C ASN A 211 2.69 10.15 -3.46
N ALA A 212 3.15 9.27 -4.35
CA ALA A 212 2.46 8.03 -4.68
C ALA A 212 3.46 6.91 -4.88
N MET A 213 3.06 5.70 -4.49
CA MET A 213 3.90 4.52 -4.60
C MET A 213 3.02 3.28 -4.78
N ALA A 214 3.43 2.40 -5.69
CA ALA A 214 2.88 1.06 -5.83
C ALA A 214 4.02 0.05 -5.71
N THR A 215 3.75 -1.07 -5.03
CA THR A 215 4.74 -2.10 -4.79
C THR A 215 4.20 -3.46 -5.21
N ARG A 216 5.02 -4.26 -5.87
CA ARG A 216 4.63 -5.61 -6.34
C ARG A 216 5.78 -6.60 -6.24
N ALA A 217 5.50 -7.79 -5.68
CA ALA A 217 6.43 -8.91 -5.73
C ALA A 217 6.58 -9.40 -7.18
N ILE A 218 7.81 -9.61 -7.63
CA ILE A 218 8.08 -10.14 -8.98
C ILE A 218 8.36 -11.64 -8.87
N GLU A 219 7.42 -12.44 -9.37
CA GLU A 219 7.52 -13.90 -9.41
C GLU A 219 8.66 -14.37 -10.33
N GLY A 220 9.22 -15.55 -10.05
CA GLY A 220 10.20 -16.20 -10.92
C GLY A 220 11.67 -15.79 -10.73
N VAL A 221 12.00 -14.96 -9.74
CA VAL A 221 13.40 -14.62 -9.40
C VAL A 221 13.68 -14.98 -7.93
N GLY A 222 13.83 -16.27 -7.64
CA GLY A 222 14.42 -16.74 -6.38
C GLY A 222 13.73 -17.92 -5.73
N GLY A 223 14.23 -19.13 -6.00
CA GLY A 223 14.16 -20.21 -5.01
C GLY A 223 15.15 -19.95 -3.87
N GLY A 224 14.85 -20.48 -2.67
CA GLY A 224 15.80 -20.46 -1.55
C GLY A 224 15.98 -19.10 -0.85
N GLY A 225 14.90 -18.34 -0.69
CA GLY A 225 14.89 -17.12 0.14
C GLY A 225 15.39 -15.85 -0.57
N ASN A 226 15.46 -15.81 -1.89
CA ASN A 226 15.73 -14.57 -2.63
C ASN A 226 14.41 -13.96 -3.11
N TYR A 227 14.25 -12.65 -2.94
CA TYR A 227 13.04 -11.93 -3.33
C TYR A 227 13.39 -10.72 -4.19
N ARG A 228 12.44 -10.37 -5.05
CA ARG A 228 12.50 -9.16 -5.88
C ARG A 228 11.17 -8.42 -5.74
N VAL A 229 11.25 -7.15 -5.36
CA VAL A 229 10.08 -6.27 -5.25
C VAL A 229 10.22 -5.13 -6.24
N CYS A 230 9.24 -4.94 -7.11
CA CYS A 230 9.12 -3.76 -7.93
C CYS A 230 8.47 -2.64 -7.12
N VAL A 231 9.15 -1.50 -7.04
CA VAL A 231 8.67 -0.27 -6.41
C VAL A 231 8.59 0.79 -7.51
N VAL A 232 7.37 1.26 -7.78
CA VAL A 232 7.12 2.36 -8.71
C VAL A 232 6.63 3.55 -7.88
N SER A 233 7.27 4.70 -8.02
CA SER A 233 6.94 5.90 -7.25
C SER A 233 6.85 7.15 -8.11
N GLY A 234 5.96 8.05 -7.72
CA GLY A 234 5.75 9.34 -8.35
C GLY A 234 5.88 10.46 -7.34
N GLY A 235 6.52 11.54 -7.74
CA GLY A 235 6.84 12.67 -6.85
C GLY A 235 6.26 14.00 -7.28
N ASP A 236 6.44 14.99 -6.40
CA ASP A 236 6.12 16.40 -6.68
C ASP A 236 7.08 17.02 -7.70
N ASP A 237 8.25 16.40 -7.87
CA ASP A 237 9.26 16.70 -8.89
C ASP A 237 8.87 16.24 -10.31
N GLN A 238 7.62 15.81 -10.50
CA GLN A 238 7.04 15.41 -11.78
C GLN A 238 7.73 14.17 -12.39
N ALA A 239 8.57 13.49 -11.62
CA ALA A 239 9.31 12.32 -12.07
C ALA A 239 8.58 11.02 -11.72
N LEU A 240 8.80 10.01 -12.56
CA LEU A 240 8.46 8.63 -12.28
C LEU A 240 9.75 7.86 -11.99
N HIS A 241 9.75 7.11 -10.90
CA HIS A 241 10.82 6.17 -10.58
C HIS A 241 10.28 4.75 -10.61
N ALA A 242 11.03 3.85 -11.22
CA ALA A 242 10.78 2.41 -11.13
C ALA A 242 12.08 1.74 -10.69
N LYS A 243 12.03 1.02 -9.57
CA LYS A 243 13.16 0.29 -8.99
C LYS A 243 12.74 -1.14 -8.72
N ASP A 244 13.63 -2.08 -8.98
CA ASP A 244 13.58 -3.42 -8.43
C ASP A 244 14.51 -3.49 -7.23
N ILE A 245 13.94 -3.84 -6.09
CA ILE A 245 14.61 -4.03 -4.80
C ILE A 245 14.89 -5.53 -4.65
N TYR A 246 16.15 -5.88 -4.40
CA TYR A 246 16.58 -7.27 -4.21
C TYR A 246 16.80 -7.54 -2.73
N LEU A 247 16.10 -8.54 -2.22
CA LEU A 247 16.17 -8.98 -0.82
C LEU A 247 16.60 -10.44 -0.77
N ARG A 248 17.25 -10.84 0.32
CA ARG A 248 17.63 -12.23 0.56
C ARG A 248 17.49 -12.57 2.04
N ARG A 249 16.78 -13.65 2.32
CA ARG A 249 16.69 -14.28 3.63
C ARG A 249 17.98 -15.08 3.86
N ASN A 250 18.68 -14.74 4.92
CA ASN A 250 19.89 -15.44 5.34
C ASN A 250 19.52 -16.76 6.03
N GLN A 251 20.50 -17.66 6.20
CA GLN A 251 20.29 -18.94 6.90
C GLN A 251 19.82 -18.76 8.35
N GLY A 252 20.15 -17.63 8.99
CA GLY A 252 19.69 -17.26 10.33
C GLY A 252 18.24 -16.76 10.39
N GLY A 253 17.55 -16.63 9.25
CA GLY A 253 16.19 -16.12 9.17
C GLY A 253 16.08 -14.62 8.95
N ASP A 254 17.15 -13.84 9.14
CA ASP A 254 17.10 -12.40 8.89
C ASP A 254 17.01 -12.06 7.40
N LEU A 255 16.15 -11.11 7.04
CA LEU A 255 16.07 -10.57 5.70
C LEU A 255 17.13 -9.47 5.51
N ALA A 256 17.88 -9.53 4.42
CA ALA A 256 18.89 -8.54 4.07
C ALA A 256 18.58 -7.88 2.73
N PHE A 257 18.82 -6.57 2.65
CA PHE A 257 18.86 -5.83 1.39
C PHE A 257 20.16 -6.14 0.65
N ILE A 258 20.04 -6.54 -0.63
CA ILE A 258 21.17 -6.94 -1.48
C ILE A 258 21.54 -5.87 -2.50
N GLY A 259 20.59 -5.02 -2.86
CA GLY A 259 20.79 -3.94 -3.81
C GLY A 259 19.49 -3.55 -4.50
N ASP A 260 19.55 -2.50 -5.31
CA ASP A 260 18.46 -2.07 -6.18
C ASP A 260 18.95 -1.81 -7.61
N SER A 261 18.02 -1.86 -8.56
CA SER A 261 18.26 -1.45 -9.95
C SER A 261 17.02 -0.76 -10.48
N GLY A 262 17.17 0.40 -11.11
CA GLY A 262 16.01 1.17 -11.53
C GLY A 262 16.33 2.28 -12.51
N VAL A 263 15.29 3.01 -12.87
CA VAL A 263 15.36 4.15 -13.78
C VAL A 263 14.50 5.29 -13.26
N ARG A 264 15.01 6.51 -13.48
CA ARG A 264 14.28 7.76 -13.31
C ARG A 264 13.81 8.25 -14.67
N ILE A 265 12.53 8.59 -14.78
CA ILE A 265 11.96 9.29 -15.92
C ILE A 265 11.59 10.70 -15.46
N PRO A 266 12.45 11.70 -15.70
CA PRO A 266 12.13 13.09 -15.39
C PRO A 266 11.00 13.58 -16.30
N ASN A 267 10.21 14.55 -15.83
CA ASN A 267 9.08 15.10 -16.58
C ASN A 267 8.11 14.01 -17.09
N ALA A 268 7.88 12.98 -16.27
CA ALA A 268 6.92 11.93 -16.58
C ALA A 268 5.49 12.50 -16.66
N HIS A 269 5.22 13.55 -15.89
CA HIS A 269 4.03 14.40 -15.97
C HIS A 269 4.44 15.88 -16.07
N HIS A 270 3.50 16.77 -16.36
CA HIS A 270 3.70 18.23 -16.37
C HIS A 270 3.33 18.87 -15.01
N SER A 271 3.08 18.03 -14.01
CA SER A 271 2.69 18.41 -12.66
C SER A 271 3.05 17.28 -11.69
N ALA A 272 2.83 17.49 -10.39
CA ALA A 272 3.00 16.48 -9.38
C ALA A 272 2.25 15.18 -9.73
N LEU A 273 2.95 14.05 -9.66
CA LEU A 273 2.30 12.74 -9.72
C LEU A 273 1.50 12.51 -8.44
N ARG A 274 0.29 11.96 -8.58
CA ARG A 274 -0.66 11.76 -7.49
C ARG A 274 -1.13 10.32 -7.33
N GLY A 275 -1.16 9.55 -8.41
CA GLY A 275 -1.48 8.13 -8.37
C GLY A 275 -0.46 7.32 -9.15
N VAL A 276 -0.19 6.12 -8.65
CA VAL A 276 0.65 5.11 -9.29
C VAL A 276 0.03 3.75 -9.02
N TRP A 277 -0.03 2.90 -10.03
CA TRP A 277 -0.39 1.48 -9.91
C TRP A 277 0.57 0.64 -10.74
N THR A 278 0.82 -0.61 -10.33
CA THR A 278 1.59 -1.58 -11.12
C THR A 278 1.21 -3.03 -10.80
N ASP A 279 1.18 -3.88 -11.84
CA ASP A 279 1.16 -5.35 -11.69
C ASP A 279 2.58 -5.94 -11.72
N GLY A 280 3.61 -5.09 -11.76
CA GLY A 280 5.00 -5.46 -11.92
C GLY A 280 5.47 -5.52 -13.37
N THR A 281 4.61 -5.60 -14.38
CA THR A 281 4.99 -5.62 -15.81
C THR A 281 4.64 -4.32 -16.53
N VAL A 282 3.57 -3.67 -16.07
CA VAL A 282 3.04 -2.39 -16.54
C VAL A 282 2.86 -1.48 -15.32
N ALA A 283 3.01 -0.18 -15.53
CA ALA A 283 2.64 0.83 -14.55
C ALA A 283 1.67 1.84 -15.16
N ALA A 284 0.72 2.29 -14.36
CA ALA A 284 -0.19 3.39 -14.71
C ALA A 284 0.07 4.56 -13.75
N THR A 285 0.12 5.78 -14.26
CA THR A 285 0.38 6.98 -13.46
C THR A 285 -0.59 8.10 -13.82
N THR A 286 -0.95 8.91 -12.82
CA THR A 286 -1.80 10.10 -12.99
C THR A 286 -1.25 11.28 -12.20
N GLY A 287 -1.58 12.49 -12.65
CA GLY A 287 -1.16 13.74 -12.01
C GLY A 287 -2.21 14.85 -12.13
N ILE A 288 -1.93 15.99 -11.52
CA ILE A 288 -2.84 17.15 -11.55
C ILE A 288 -3.05 17.68 -12.98
N ASP A 289 -2.14 17.35 -13.89
CA ASP A 289 -2.17 17.63 -15.33
C ASP A 289 -3.25 16.87 -16.12
N GLN A 290 -4.12 16.12 -15.42
CA GLN A 290 -5.27 15.40 -15.99
C GLN A 290 -4.85 14.38 -17.06
N ARG A 291 -3.70 13.74 -16.85
CA ARG A 291 -3.16 12.73 -17.77
C ARG A 291 -3.06 11.38 -17.10
N LEU A 292 -3.50 10.36 -17.82
CA LEU A 292 -3.15 8.97 -17.58
C LEU A 292 -1.98 8.59 -18.49
N ASN A 293 -0.88 8.16 -17.89
CA ASN A 293 0.24 7.56 -18.62
C ASN A 293 0.35 6.08 -18.30
N LEU A 294 0.49 5.26 -19.34
CA LEU A 294 0.73 3.82 -19.23
C LEU A 294 2.17 3.51 -19.64
N TRP A 295 2.88 2.77 -18.81
CA TRP A 295 4.30 2.50 -18.94
C TRP A 295 4.55 1.00 -18.93
N ARG A 296 5.49 0.55 -19.77
CA ARG A 296 5.97 -0.82 -19.80
C ARG A 296 7.26 -0.94 -19.00
N LEU A 297 7.32 -1.92 -18.10
CA LEU A 297 8.48 -2.22 -17.29
C LEU A 297 9.27 -3.38 -17.94
N ILE A 298 10.38 -3.04 -18.59
CA ILE A 298 11.21 -3.98 -19.35
C ILE A 298 12.43 -4.36 -18.52
N ARG A 299 12.47 -5.61 -18.08
CA ARG A 299 13.61 -6.18 -17.36
C ARG A 299 14.50 -6.94 -18.33
N ARG A 300 15.80 -6.68 -18.26
CA ARG A 300 16.81 -7.51 -18.94
C ARG A 300 17.72 -8.12 -17.90
N VAL A 301 17.88 -9.44 -18.00
CA VAL A 301 18.82 -10.23 -17.22
C VAL A 301 19.85 -10.75 -18.21
N GLY A 302 21.09 -10.25 -18.13
CA GLY A 302 22.24 -10.77 -18.85
C GLY A 302 23.33 -11.24 -17.88
N GLU A 303 24.44 -11.78 -18.40
CA GLU A 303 25.60 -12.17 -17.59
C GLU A 303 26.08 -11.00 -16.70
N GLY A 304 25.68 -11.00 -15.44
CA GLY A 304 26.06 -10.00 -14.43
C GLY A 304 25.29 -8.67 -14.44
N VAL A 305 24.46 -8.38 -15.46
CA VAL A 305 23.74 -7.10 -15.56
C VAL A 305 22.24 -7.29 -15.33
N ARG A 306 21.72 -6.64 -14.28
CA ARG A 306 20.30 -6.47 -14.01
C ARG A 306 19.89 -5.05 -14.35
N SER A 307 19.10 -4.88 -15.41
CA SER A 307 18.61 -3.55 -15.80
C SER A 307 17.09 -3.53 -15.91
N LEU A 308 16.52 -2.43 -15.42
CA LEU A 308 15.13 -2.08 -15.59
C LEU A 308 15.05 -0.86 -16.52
N LYS A 309 14.27 -0.98 -17.59
CA LYS A 309 13.92 0.11 -18.49
C LYS A 309 12.43 0.36 -18.41
N VAL A 310 12.04 1.62 -18.60
CA VAL A 310 10.65 2.04 -18.62
C VAL A 310 10.38 2.65 -20.00
N GLN A 311 9.28 2.23 -20.63
CA GLN A 311 8.85 2.74 -21.93
C GLN A 311 7.41 3.26 -21.83
N LEU A 312 7.17 4.51 -22.25
CA LEU A 312 5.82 5.04 -22.38
C LEU A 312 5.07 4.29 -23.49
N LEU A 313 3.93 3.70 -23.15
CA LEU A 313 3.03 3.03 -24.09
C LEU A 313 1.94 3.96 -24.60
N ARG A 314 1.30 4.70 -23.69
CA ARG A 314 0.17 5.58 -23.96
C ARG A 314 0.20 6.78 -23.02
N SER A 315 -0.26 7.92 -23.51
CA SER A 315 -0.56 9.12 -22.72
C SER A 315 -1.93 9.62 -23.18
N LEU A 316 -2.86 9.77 -22.25
CA LEU A 316 -4.24 10.13 -22.50
C LEU A 316 -4.65 11.25 -21.56
N THR A 317 -5.41 12.23 -22.06
CA THR A 317 -6.12 13.16 -21.20
C THR A 317 -7.37 12.47 -20.65
N VAL A 318 -7.69 12.69 -19.39
CA VAL A 318 -8.89 12.15 -18.74
C VAL A 318 -9.86 13.27 -18.37
N GLU A 319 -11.14 12.94 -18.24
CA GLU A 319 -12.18 13.92 -17.93
C GLU A 319 -12.19 14.35 -16.46
N ALA A 320 -11.77 13.44 -15.56
CA ALA A 320 -11.62 13.75 -14.15
C ALA A 320 -10.58 14.87 -13.97
N GLY A 321 -11.04 16.04 -13.54
CA GLY A 321 -10.17 17.18 -13.26
C GLY A 321 -9.32 16.92 -12.02
N GLU A 322 -8.13 17.51 -11.95
CA GLU A 322 -7.25 17.42 -10.77
C GLU A 322 -7.12 15.97 -10.25
N THR A 323 -6.72 15.01 -11.10
CA THR A 323 -6.69 13.61 -10.66
C THR A 323 -5.73 13.41 -9.48
N GLU A 324 -6.25 12.84 -8.39
CA GLU A 324 -5.55 12.66 -7.12
C GLU A 324 -5.27 11.19 -6.79
N SER A 325 -6.02 10.27 -7.39
CA SER A 325 -5.88 8.84 -7.15
C SER A 325 -6.19 8.04 -8.41
N LEU A 326 -5.56 6.88 -8.51
CA LEU A 326 -5.86 5.90 -9.54
C LEU A 326 -5.77 4.49 -8.95
N ASP A 327 -6.58 3.59 -9.49
CA ASP A 327 -6.43 2.16 -9.28
C ASP A 327 -6.69 1.45 -10.62
N ALA A 328 -6.14 0.26 -10.78
CA ALA A 328 -6.31 -0.49 -12.02
C ALA A 328 -6.37 -2.00 -11.81
N ALA A 329 -6.94 -2.69 -12.79
CA ALA A 329 -6.98 -4.13 -12.87
C ALA A 329 -6.58 -4.57 -14.26
N MET A 330 -5.71 -5.59 -14.34
CA MET A 330 -5.44 -6.29 -15.59
C MET A 330 -6.48 -7.38 -15.78
N ALA A 331 -6.95 -7.55 -17.01
CA ALA A 331 -7.70 -8.73 -17.40
C ALA A 331 -6.82 -9.99 -17.26
N ASP A 332 -7.44 -11.14 -17.01
CA ASP A 332 -6.73 -12.41 -16.77
C ASP A 332 -5.85 -12.83 -17.96
N ASP A 333 -6.23 -12.45 -19.19
CA ASP A 333 -5.45 -12.70 -20.40
C ASP A 333 -4.31 -11.68 -20.63
N GLY A 334 -4.18 -10.70 -19.73
CA GLY A 334 -3.27 -9.56 -19.80
C GLY A 334 -3.58 -8.59 -20.95
N GLY A 335 -4.64 -8.84 -21.73
CA GLY A 335 -4.95 -8.15 -22.98
C GLY A 335 -5.49 -6.74 -22.76
N ALA A 336 -6.19 -6.52 -21.65
CA ALA A 336 -6.79 -5.24 -21.29
C ALA A 336 -6.40 -4.80 -19.88
N CYS A 337 -6.34 -3.48 -19.68
CA CYS A 337 -6.17 -2.85 -18.38
C CYS A 337 -7.35 -1.90 -18.15
N LEU A 338 -8.13 -2.13 -17.10
CA LEU A 338 -9.18 -1.23 -16.66
C LEU A 338 -8.60 -0.29 -15.61
N VAL A 339 -8.63 1.01 -15.86
CA VAL A 339 -8.08 2.03 -14.97
C VAL A 339 -9.20 2.94 -14.49
N ALA A 340 -9.37 3.08 -13.18
CA ALA A 340 -10.26 4.04 -12.55
C ALA A 340 -9.43 5.21 -12.00
N LEU A 341 -9.83 6.44 -12.32
CA LEU A 341 -9.17 7.67 -11.89
C LEU A 341 -10.14 8.55 -11.13
N ALA A 342 -9.73 9.00 -9.95
CA ALA A 342 -10.52 9.86 -9.10
C ALA A 342 -9.84 11.22 -8.91
N GLY A 343 -10.65 12.27 -8.89
CA GLY A 343 -10.27 13.64 -8.61
C GLY A 343 -11.54 14.47 -8.45
N ARG A 344 -11.63 15.60 -9.16
CA ARG A 344 -12.91 16.26 -9.42
C ARG A 344 -13.69 15.49 -10.48
N GLY A 345 -14.36 14.43 -10.01
CA GLY A 345 -15.08 13.47 -10.85
C GLY A 345 -14.42 12.09 -10.81
N LEU A 346 -14.98 11.18 -11.61
CA LEU A 346 -14.49 9.82 -11.79
C LEU A 346 -14.39 9.57 -13.30
N SER A 347 -13.28 8.98 -13.75
CA SER A 347 -13.15 8.45 -15.11
C SER A 347 -12.74 6.99 -15.03
N VAL A 348 -13.39 6.14 -15.83
CA VAL A 348 -12.99 4.75 -16.00
C VAL A 348 -12.59 4.56 -17.45
N VAL A 349 -11.37 4.07 -17.67
CA VAL A 349 -10.78 3.90 -18.99
C VAL A 349 -10.38 2.44 -19.16
N GLU A 350 -10.85 1.81 -20.22
CA GLU A 350 -10.38 0.49 -20.63
C GLU A 350 -9.30 0.66 -21.71
N LEU A 351 -8.13 0.08 -21.45
CA LEU A 351 -6.99 0.11 -22.36
C LEU A 351 -6.76 -1.29 -22.92
N SER A 352 -7.10 -1.50 -24.18
CA SER A 352 -6.85 -2.76 -24.89
C SER A 352 -5.39 -2.84 -25.40
N ASN A 353 -4.91 -4.07 -25.66
CA ASN A 353 -3.55 -4.39 -26.08
C ASN A 353 -2.47 -3.97 -25.06
N CYS A 354 -2.78 -4.12 -23.77
CA CYS A 354 -1.78 -4.02 -22.71
C CYS A 354 -0.86 -5.26 -22.69
N SER A 355 -1.30 -6.38 -23.29
CA SER A 355 -0.53 -7.62 -23.33
C SER A 355 0.73 -7.48 -24.17
N LEU A 356 1.82 -7.82 -23.52
CA LEU A 356 3.02 -8.33 -24.13
C LEU A 356 2.95 -9.84 -24.04
N LYS A 357 2.81 -10.55 -25.17
CA LYS A 357 3.38 -11.89 -25.21
C LYS A 357 4.88 -11.72 -25.00
N THR A 358 5.34 -12.02 -23.80
CA THR A 358 6.76 -12.15 -23.48
C THR A 358 7.28 -13.31 -24.33
N HIS A 359 7.87 -13.01 -25.48
CA HIS A 359 8.86 -13.91 -26.05
C HIS A 359 10.05 -13.88 -25.08
N LEU A 360 10.03 -14.80 -24.10
CA LEU A 360 11.24 -15.29 -23.47
C LEU A 360 12.07 -15.91 -24.60
N CYS A 361 13.12 -15.20 -25.03
CA CYS A 361 14.24 -15.80 -25.76
C CYS A 361 15.41 -15.91 -24.78
#